data_AF-A0A366HUN2-F1
#
_entry.id   AF-A0A366HUN2-F1
#
_cell.length_a   1.000
_cell.length_b   1.000
_cell.length_c   1.000
_cell.angle_alpha   90.00
_cell.angle_beta   90.00
_cell.angle_gamma   90.00
#
_symmetry.space_group_name_H-M   'P 1'
#
loop_
_entity.id
_entity.type
_entity.pdbx_description
1 polymer ?
#
loop_
_entity_poly.entity_id
_entity_poly.type
_entity_poly.pdbx_seq_one_letter_code
_entity_poly.pdbx_strand_id
1 'polypeptide(L)'
;MPPETALSEPSAPKASHQHLWVIAAGIGVGALAAVLVFSEAAREVAFTTMRSLFGIVTTPFLLESTVALLALFIVLAINKHRLDKEGDGWVYMMVPDPEEKGGTPLPKAITQRLQGTVLKDKPEPLDEALAERSMVEGYLELGMAVEARREFQAQQDLPDDVATSALRVRVLASNLDTVQARELLAATAARFANQTALLSATAREQADWLRKHLPAHEDLARLWHAEAEALAAKVQPG
;
A
#
# COMPACT_ATOMS: atom_id res chain seq x y z
N MET A 1 -9.39 -14.80 -42.83
CA MET A 1 -9.05 -13.39 -42.55
C MET A 1 -7.63 -13.37 -41.99
N PRO A 2 -6.70 -12.61 -42.60
CA PRO A 2 -5.30 -12.52 -42.15
C PRO A 2 -5.15 -11.57 -40.94
N PRO A 3 -4.02 -11.61 -40.20
CA PRO A 3 -3.87 -10.99 -38.89
C PRO A 3 -3.50 -9.51 -38.97
N GLU A 4 -4.02 -8.74 -38.03
CA GLU A 4 -3.73 -7.33 -37.78
C GLU A 4 -2.26 -7.12 -37.37
N THR A 5 -1.52 -6.45 -38.25
CA THR A 5 -0.17 -5.93 -37.99
C THR A 5 -0.21 -4.82 -36.93
N ALA A 6 0.39 -5.08 -35.78
CA ALA A 6 0.72 -4.08 -34.77
C ALA A 6 1.76 -3.09 -35.32
N LEU A 7 1.38 -1.81 -35.40
CA LEU A 7 2.29 -0.69 -35.65
C LEU A 7 3.04 -0.37 -34.35
N SER A 8 4.35 -0.59 -34.34
CA SER A 8 5.24 -0.12 -33.28
C SER A 8 5.42 1.40 -33.38
N GLU A 9 5.02 2.13 -32.32
CA GLU A 9 5.41 3.53 -32.15
C GLU A 9 6.91 3.63 -31.81
N PRO A 10 7.70 4.44 -32.53
CA PRO A 10 9.08 4.70 -32.15
C PRO A 10 9.14 5.70 -30.97
N SER A 11 9.66 5.22 -29.84
CA SER A 11 10.01 6.04 -28.69
C SER A 11 11.07 7.09 -29.06
N ALA A 12 10.69 8.37 -29.06
CA ALA A 12 11.62 9.48 -29.30
C ALA A 12 12.59 9.69 -28.10
N PRO A 13 13.91 9.85 -28.34
CA PRO A 13 14.88 10.04 -27.26
C PRO A 13 14.88 11.48 -26.74
N LYS A 14 14.47 11.67 -25.48
CA LYS A 14 14.41 12.96 -24.75
C LYS A 14 15.78 13.53 -24.31
N ALA A 15 16.90 13.00 -24.81
CA ALA A 15 18.24 13.22 -24.23
C ALA A 15 19.07 14.38 -24.84
N SER A 16 18.59 15.09 -25.86
CA SER A 16 19.42 16.02 -26.65
C SER A 16 19.59 17.44 -26.06
N HIS A 17 18.61 17.97 -25.31
CA HIS A 17 18.61 19.40 -24.95
C HIS A 17 19.52 19.76 -23.76
N GLN A 18 19.80 18.85 -22.83
CA GLN A 18 20.52 19.18 -21.59
C GLN A 18 22.02 19.47 -21.82
N HIS A 19 22.64 18.77 -22.77
CA HIS A 19 24.07 18.95 -23.08
C HIS A 19 24.35 20.27 -23.81
N LEU A 20 23.40 20.75 -24.62
CA LEU A 20 23.53 22.02 -25.34
C LEU A 20 23.57 23.23 -24.38
N TRP A 21 22.78 23.21 -23.31
CA TRP A 21 22.79 24.27 -22.30
C TRP A 21 24.09 24.33 -21.51
N VAL A 22 24.68 23.18 -21.17
CA VAL A 22 25.96 23.12 -20.45
C VAL A 22 27.11 23.65 -21.32
N ILE A 23 27.13 23.31 -22.60
CA ILE A 23 28.15 23.79 -23.53
C ILE A 23 28.00 25.31 -23.77
N ALA A 24 26.78 25.80 -23.99
CA ALA A 24 26.51 27.23 -24.16
C ALA A 24 26.89 28.04 -22.91
N ALA A 25 26.58 27.53 -21.72
CA ALA A 25 26.99 28.16 -20.46
C ALA A 25 28.52 28.19 -20.31
N GLY A 26 29.20 27.09 -20.64
CA GLY A 26 30.66 27.00 -20.59
C GLY A 26 31.35 28.01 -21.52
N ILE A 27 30.85 28.17 -22.75
CA ILE A 27 31.37 29.16 -23.71
C ILE A 27 31.13 30.59 -23.19
N GLY A 28 29.95 30.87 -22.65
CA GLY A 28 29.64 32.18 -22.07
C GLY A 28 30.55 32.55 -20.90
N VAL A 29 30.78 31.61 -19.97
CA VAL A 29 31.70 31.79 -18.84
C VAL A 29 33.14 31.99 -19.32
N GLY A 30 33.59 31.22 -20.31
CA GLY A 30 34.93 31.35 -20.89
C GLY A 30 35.16 32.70 -21.59
N ALA A 31 34.18 33.16 -22.37
CA ALA A 31 34.24 34.47 -23.02
C ALA A 31 34.26 35.62 -22.01
N LEU A 32 33.45 35.53 -20.95
CA LEU A 32 33.45 36.51 -19.86
C LEU A 32 34.80 36.55 -19.14
N ALA A 33 35.37 35.38 -18.83
CA ALA A 33 36.69 35.28 -18.19
C ALA A 33 37.79 35.90 -19.07
N ALA A 34 37.76 35.65 -20.38
CA ALA A 34 38.71 36.26 -21.31
C ALA A 34 38.58 37.79 -21.33
N VAL A 35 37.35 38.34 -21.41
CA VAL A 35 37.12 39.79 -21.37
C VAL A 35 37.64 40.41 -20.08
N LEU A 36 37.46 39.75 -18.94
CA LEU A 36 38.00 40.21 -17.65
C LEU A 36 39.54 40.19 -17.63
N VAL A 37 40.21 39.22 -18.27
CA VAL A 37 41.68 39.16 -18.29
C VAL A 37 42.31 40.18 -19.24
N PHE A 38 41.67 40.47 -20.37
CA PHE A 38 42.27 41.32 -21.41
C PHE A 38 41.83 42.79 -21.36
N SER A 39 40.71 43.12 -20.71
CA SER A 39 40.22 44.50 -20.61
C SER A 39 40.34 45.05 -19.19
N GLU A 40 41.07 46.16 -19.03
CA GLU A 40 41.16 46.87 -17.76
C GLU A 40 39.82 47.52 -17.39
N ALA A 41 39.12 48.11 -18.36
CA ALA A 41 37.80 48.68 -18.16
C ALA A 41 36.76 47.64 -17.70
N ALA A 42 36.82 46.43 -18.27
CA ALA A 42 35.95 45.33 -17.84
C ALA A 42 36.25 44.88 -16.41
N ARG A 43 37.53 44.87 -16.01
CA ARG A 43 37.95 44.57 -14.64
C ARG A 43 37.46 45.61 -13.64
N GLU A 44 37.58 46.89 -13.98
CA GLU A 44 37.15 47.98 -13.11
C GLU A 44 35.62 47.99 -12.91
N VAL A 45 34.87 47.79 -14.00
CA VAL A 45 33.41 47.61 -13.93
C VAL A 45 33.08 46.37 -13.11
N ALA A 46 33.73 45.24 -13.34
CA ALA A 46 33.49 44.02 -12.60
C ALA A 46 33.78 44.16 -11.10
N PHE A 47 34.88 44.83 -10.71
CA PHE A 47 35.19 45.11 -9.31
C PHE A 47 34.16 46.03 -8.67
N THR A 48 33.72 47.06 -9.38
CA THR A 48 32.70 48.00 -8.89
C THR A 48 31.36 47.30 -8.71
N THR A 49 30.95 46.49 -9.69
CA THR A 49 29.75 45.66 -9.63
C THR A 49 29.85 44.62 -8.50
N MET A 50 30.99 43.94 -8.36
CA MET A 50 31.23 42.97 -7.28
C MET A 50 31.13 43.64 -5.91
N ARG A 51 31.73 44.82 -5.74
CA ARG A 51 31.65 45.59 -4.48
C ARG A 51 30.23 46.03 -4.16
N SER A 52 29.46 46.45 -5.17
CA SER A 52 28.05 46.81 -5.02
C SER A 52 27.21 45.59 -4.62
N LEU A 53 27.43 44.44 -5.27
CA LEU A 53 26.80 43.16 -4.91
C LEU A 53 27.13 42.74 -3.48
N PHE A 54 28.40 42.82 -3.09
CA PHE A 54 28.80 42.56 -1.71
C PHE A 54 28.08 43.51 -0.74
N GLY A 55 28.02 44.81 -1.05
CA GLY A 55 27.31 45.79 -0.24
C GLY A 55 25.83 45.45 -0.05
N ILE A 56 25.16 45.01 -1.13
CA ILE A 56 23.77 44.55 -1.09
C ILE A 56 23.66 43.31 -0.20
N VAL A 57 24.47 42.26 -0.44
CA VAL A 57 24.42 40.99 0.29
C VAL A 57 24.76 41.16 1.78
N THR A 58 25.65 42.09 2.12
CA THR A 58 26.01 42.41 3.51
C THR A 58 25.04 43.38 4.18
N THR A 59 23.93 43.76 3.53
CA THR A 59 22.91 44.55 4.21
C THR A 59 22.44 43.81 5.46
N PRO A 60 22.26 44.51 6.60
CA PRO A 60 21.88 43.89 7.87
C PRO A 60 20.64 42.99 7.73
N PHE A 61 19.66 43.44 6.93
CA PHE A 61 18.44 42.70 6.64
C PHE A 61 18.68 41.34 5.96
N LEU A 62 19.56 41.27 4.93
CA LEU A 62 19.85 40.00 4.26
C LEU A 62 20.64 39.06 5.15
N LEU A 63 21.61 39.58 5.92
CA LEU A 63 22.34 38.76 6.89
C LEU A 63 21.41 38.21 7.98
N GLU A 64 20.55 39.04 8.57
CA GLU A 64 19.57 38.61 9.56
C GLU A 64 18.59 37.59 8.99
N SER A 65 18.09 37.81 7.77
CA SER A 65 17.16 36.88 7.11
C SER A 65 17.82 35.53 6.81
N THR A 66 19.07 35.51 6.34
CA THR A 66 19.78 34.24 6.09
C THR A 66 20.07 33.48 7.38
N VAL A 67 20.45 34.17 8.46
CA VAL A 67 20.66 33.56 9.78
C VAL A 67 19.34 33.02 10.34
N ALA A 68 18.24 33.78 10.22
CA ALA A 68 16.91 33.34 10.66
C ALA A 68 16.43 32.11 9.89
N LEU A 69 16.60 32.10 8.56
CA LEU A 69 16.29 30.94 7.73
C LEU A 69 17.15 29.73 8.10
N LEU A 70 18.46 29.91 8.31
CA LEU A 70 19.35 28.83 8.72
C LEU A 70 18.94 28.25 10.08
N ALA A 71 18.62 29.10 11.04
CA ALA A 71 18.12 28.69 12.35
C ALA A 71 16.79 27.92 12.23
N LEU A 72 15.87 28.38 11.37
CA LEU A 72 14.63 27.68 11.08
C LEU A 72 14.87 26.29 10.47
N PHE A 73 15.79 26.17 9.50
CA PHE A 73 16.16 24.88 8.93
C PHE A 73 16.75 23.92 9.97
N ILE A 74 17.58 24.42 10.88
CA ILE A 74 18.12 23.63 11.99
C ILE A 74 17.00 23.11 12.88
N VAL A 75 16.04 23.97 13.27
CA VAL A 75 14.89 23.58 14.08
C VAL A 75 14.04 22.54 13.36
N LEU A 76 13.76 22.73 12.07
CA LEU A 76 13.00 21.76 11.27
C LEU A 76 13.74 20.42 11.14
N ALA A 77 15.07 20.44 10.97
CA ALA A 77 15.87 19.23 10.90
C ALA A 77 15.87 18.47 12.23
N ILE A 78 16.01 19.18 13.36
CA ILE A 78 15.91 18.59 14.70
C ILE A 78 14.51 18.01 14.92
N ASN A 79 13.46 18.74 14.54
CA ASN A 79 12.08 18.28 14.71
C ASN A 79 11.78 17.05 13.84
N LYS A 80 12.27 17.04 12.59
CA LYS A 80 12.19 15.87 11.71
C LYS A 80 12.93 14.68 12.31
N HIS A 81 14.15 14.86 12.77
CA HIS A 81 14.94 13.80 13.41
C HIS A 81 14.27 13.27 14.67
N ARG A 82 13.60 14.14 15.43
CA ARG A 82 12.78 13.74 16.58
C ARG A 82 11.55 12.94 16.13
N LEU A 83 10.79 13.42 15.14
CA LEU A 83 9.64 12.70 14.58
C LEU A 83 10.03 11.33 14.03
N ASP A 84 11.17 11.23 13.35
CA ASP A 84 11.68 9.98 12.80
C ASP A 84 12.10 8.98 13.91
N LYS A 85 12.51 9.47 15.10
CA LYS A 85 12.92 8.63 16.25
C LYS A 85 11.79 8.30 17.23
N GLU A 86 10.93 9.26 17.51
CA GLU A 86 9.91 9.20 18.57
C GLU A 86 8.49 8.99 18.01
N GLY A 87 8.33 9.06 16.69
CA GLY A 87 7.04 9.09 16.03
C GLY A 87 6.38 10.47 16.11
N ASP A 88 5.17 10.55 15.57
CA ASP A 88 4.41 11.81 15.41
C ASP A 88 4.10 12.49 16.76
N GLY A 89 4.20 11.77 17.89
CA GLY A 89 3.97 12.31 19.23
C GLY A 89 2.51 12.72 19.50
N TRP A 90 1.64 12.61 18.50
CA TRP A 90 0.20 12.81 18.65
C TRP A 90 -0.43 11.61 19.33
N VAL A 91 -1.35 11.90 20.22
CA VAL A 91 -2.14 10.90 20.93
C VAL A 91 -3.37 10.61 20.09
N TYR A 92 -3.39 9.44 19.45
CA TYR A 92 -4.57 8.95 18.73
C TYR A 92 -5.52 8.29 19.73
N MET A 93 -6.69 8.89 19.94
CA MET A 93 -7.77 8.31 20.74
C MET A 93 -8.78 7.63 19.82
N MET A 94 -9.04 6.33 20.04
CA MET A 94 -10.20 5.69 19.43
C MET A 94 -11.46 6.29 20.05
N VAL A 95 -12.17 7.11 19.27
CA VAL A 95 -13.53 7.53 19.59
C VAL A 95 -14.45 6.45 19.03
N PRO A 96 -15.10 5.62 19.86
CA PRO A 96 -16.06 4.65 19.36
C PRO A 96 -17.22 5.42 18.72
N ASP A 97 -17.55 5.07 17.47
CA ASP A 97 -18.75 5.60 16.82
C ASP A 97 -19.98 5.16 17.61
N PRO A 98 -20.83 6.10 18.06
CA PRO A 98 -22.01 5.76 18.87
C PRO A 98 -23.14 5.11 18.06
N GLU A 99 -22.98 4.93 16.74
CA GLU A 99 -24.06 4.50 15.84
C GLU A 99 -23.77 3.18 15.11
N GLU A 100 -23.06 2.25 15.74
CA GLU A 100 -23.07 0.87 15.28
C GLU A 100 -24.47 0.27 15.51
N LYS A 101 -25.21 0.12 14.41
CA LYS A 101 -26.58 -0.38 14.35
C LYS A 101 -26.72 -1.73 15.09
N GLY A 102 -27.40 -1.72 16.23
CA GLY A 102 -28.10 -2.91 16.76
C GLY A 102 -27.57 -3.54 18.05
N GLY A 103 -26.57 -2.96 18.73
CA GLY A 103 -26.09 -3.44 20.03
C GLY A 103 -26.60 -2.60 21.19
N THR A 104 -27.09 -3.24 22.26
CA THR A 104 -27.43 -2.55 23.53
C THR A 104 -26.29 -1.63 23.99
N PRO A 105 -26.58 -0.39 24.43
CA PRO A 105 -25.55 0.55 24.84
C PRO A 105 -24.70 -0.06 25.96
N LEU A 106 -23.40 -0.23 25.68
CA LEU A 106 -22.46 -0.77 26.65
C LEU A 106 -22.47 0.10 27.92
N PRO A 107 -22.47 -0.49 29.12
CA PRO A 107 -22.50 0.27 30.36
C PRO A 107 -21.28 1.19 30.45
N LYS A 108 -21.51 2.45 30.82
CA LYS A 108 -20.52 3.55 30.90
C LYS A 108 -19.23 3.21 31.65
N ALA A 109 -19.22 2.16 32.47
CA ALA A 109 -18.06 1.68 33.20
C ALA A 109 -17.04 0.92 32.34
N ILE A 110 -17.44 0.34 31.19
CA ILE A 110 -16.56 -0.41 30.28
C ILE A 110 -15.90 0.52 29.27
N THR A 111 -16.64 1.51 28.75
CA THR A 111 -16.08 2.52 27.82
C THR A 111 -15.01 3.39 28.47
N GLN A 112 -15.06 3.58 29.79
CA GLN A 112 -14.03 4.30 30.55
C GLN A 112 -12.71 3.52 30.67
N ARG A 113 -12.74 2.18 30.55
CA ARG A 113 -11.52 1.33 30.52
C ARG A 113 -10.88 1.22 29.15
N LEU A 114 -11.63 1.46 28.08
CA LEU A 114 -11.14 1.43 26.69
C LEU A 114 -10.59 2.78 26.21
N GLN A 115 -10.87 3.87 26.94
CA GLN A 115 -10.32 5.23 26.70
C GLN A 115 -8.79 5.34 26.83
N GLY A 116 -8.07 4.26 27.15
CA GLY A 116 -6.66 4.28 27.49
C GLY A 116 -5.71 3.57 26.52
N THR A 117 -6.18 3.07 25.38
CA THR A 117 -5.26 2.41 24.43
C THR A 117 -4.62 3.47 23.55
N VAL A 118 -3.50 4.01 24.02
CA VAL A 118 -2.68 4.98 23.28
C VAL A 118 -2.01 4.25 22.12
N LEU A 119 -2.52 4.45 20.91
CA LEU A 119 -1.87 3.98 19.70
C LEU A 119 -0.70 4.92 19.39
N LYS A 120 0.52 4.38 19.38
CA LYS A 120 1.74 5.14 19.07
C LYS A 120 1.88 5.44 17.58
N ASP A 121 1.21 4.66 16.75
CA ASP A 121 1.32 4.71 15.31
C ASP A 121 0.01 5.21 14.70
N LYS A 122 0.14 6.00 13.62
CA LYS A 122 -0.98 6.40 12.79
C LYS A 122 -1.63 5.12 12.24
N PRO A 123 -2.94 4.90 12.43
CA PRO A 123 -3.60 3.74 11.87
C PRO A 123 -3.37 3.74 10.35
N GLU A 124 -2.84 2.63 9.83
CA GLU A 124 -2.76 2.41 8.39
C GLU A 124 -4.18 2.56 7.81
N PRO A 125 -4.33 3.11 6.59
CA PRO A 125 -5.62 3.14 5.93
C PRO A 125 -6.12 1.69 5.89
N LEU A 126 -7.16 1.41 6.68
CA LEU A 126 -7.69 0.08 6.81
C LEU A 126 -8.17 -0.32 5.42
N ASP A 127 -7.56 -1.34 4.84
CA ASP A 127 -8.18 -2.03 3.72
C ASP A 127 -9.43 -2.71 4.29
N GLU A 128 -10.56 -2.01 4.17
CA GLU A 128 -11.85 -2.43 4.72
C GLU A 128 -12.19 -3.85 4.24
N ALA A 129 -11.89 -4.17 2.97
CA ALA A 129 -12.09 -5.51 2.43
C ALA A 129 -11.18 -6.56 3.10
N LEU A 130 -9.93 -6.21 3.42
CA LEU A 130 -9.04 -7.11 4.16
C LEU A 130 -9.52 -7.33 5.60
N ALA A 131 -9.97 -6.27 6.28
CA ALA A 131 -10.50 -6.36 7.64
C ALA A 131 -11.77 -7.22 7.69
N GLU A 132 -12.68 -7.00 6.74
CA GLU A 132 -13.92 -7.76 6.57
C GLU A 132 -13.65 -9.24 6.32
N ARG A 133 -12.73 -9.57 5.40
CA ARG A 133 -12.29 -10.95 5.15
C ARG A 133 -11.67 -11.59 6.39
N SER A 134 -10.82 -10.84 7.10
CA SER A 134 -10.12 -11.33 8.30
C SER A 134 -11.11 -11.65 9.43
N MET A 135 -12.20 -10.90 9.55
CA MET A 135 -13.25 -11.20 10.51
C MET A 135 -13.93 -12.54 10.20
N VAL A 136 -14.34 -12.77 8.94
CA VAL A 136 -14.96 -14.04 8.51
C VAL A 136 -13.99 -15.21 8.71
N GLU A 137 -12.72 -15.01 8.36
CA GLU A 137 -11.66 -16.00 8.55
C GLU A 137 -11.48 -16.36 10.03
N GLY A 138 -11.51 -15.37 10.92
CA GLY A 138 -11.46 -15.59 12.37
C GLY A 138 -12.60 -16.46 12.89
N TYR A 139 -13.82 -16.31 12.36
CA TYR A 139 -14.92 -17.22 12.70
C TYR A 139 -14.66 -18.65 12.23
N LEU A 140 -14.10 -18.83 11.04
CA LEU A 140 -13.72 -20.16 10.53
C LEU A 140 -12.64 -20.80 11.39
N GLU A 141 -11.59 -20.07 11.79
CA GLU A 141 -10.52 -20.58 12.64
C GLU A 141 -11.02 -21.07 14.01
N LEU A 142 -12.06 -20.43 14.53
CA LEU A 142 -12.72 -20.79 15.79
C LEU A 142 -13.71 -21.95 15.64
N GLY A 143 -13.93 -22.47 14.42
CA GLY A 143 -14.89 -23.53 14.15
C GLY A 143 -16.34 -23.05 14.05
N MET A 144 -16.58 -21.74 14.03
CA MET A 144 -17.89 -21.11 14.01
C MET A 144 -18.37 -20.89 12.57
N ALA A 145 -18.65 -21.98 11.86
CA ALA A 145 -18.98 -21.95 10.43
C ALA A 145 -20.29 -21.19 10.13
N VAL A 146 -21.30 -21.31 10.99
CA VAL A 146 -22.61 -20.66 10.80
C VAL A 146 -22.49 -19.14 10.93
N GLU A 147 -21.73 -18.68 11.93
CA GLU A 147 -21.42 -17.28 12.16
C GLU A 147 -20.60 -16.71 11.01
N ALA A 148 -19.57 -17.45 10.55
CA ALA A 148 -18.77 -17.05 9.38
C ALA A 148 -19.66 -16.84 8.14
N ARG A 149 -20.64 -17.73 7.91
CA ARG A 149 -21.60 -17.57 6.81
C ARG A 149 -22.47 -16.34 6.97
N ARG A 150 -22.98 -16.08 8.17
CA ARG A 150 -23.82 -14.92 8.44
C ARG A 150 -23.06 -13.62 8.18
N GLU A 151 -21.85 -13.50 8.72
CA GLU A 151 -21.03 -12.29 8.53
C GLU A 151 -20.61 -12.11 7.07
N PHE A 152 -20.23 -13.19 6.40
CA PHE A 152 -19.89 -13.12 4.97
C PHE A 152 -21.09 -12.69 4.10
N GLN A 153 -22.31 -13.07 4.47
CA GLN A 153 -23.53 -12.63 3.76
C GLN A 153 -23.95 -11.19 4.09
N ALA A 154 -23.56 -10.68 5.26
CA ALA A 154 -23.83 -9.30 5.65
C ALA A 154 -22.95 -8.29 4.88
N GLN A 155 -21.77 -8.72 4.44
CA GLN A 155 -20.82 -7.89 3.68
C GLN A 155 -21.22 -7.87 2.18
N GLN A 156 -21.83 -6.76 1.74
CA GLN A 156 -22.32 -6.60 0.36
C GLN A 156 -21.24 -6.08 -0.60
N ASP A 157 -20.18 -5.46 -0.08
CA ASP A 157 -19.21 -4.67 -0.86
C ASP A 157 -17.84 -5.36 -1.04
N LEU A 158 -17.74 -6.65 -0.71
CA LEU A 158 -16.49 -7.39 -0.88
C LEU A 158 -16.06 -7.44 -2.36
N PRO A 159 -14.77 -7.17 -2.67
CA PRO A 159 -14.25 -7.22 -4.04
C PRO A 159 -14.46 -8.61 -4.66
N ASP A 160 -14.85 -8.64 -5.93
CA ASP A 160 -14.94 -9.88 -6.71
C ASP A 160 -13.56 -10.31 -7.24
N ASP A 161 -12.70 -10.72 -6.31
CA ASP A 161 -11.37 -11.27 -6.57
C ASP A 161 -11.27 -12.75 -6.15
N VAL A 162 -10.11 -13.33 -6.45
CA VAL A 162 -9.80 -14.72 -6.12
C VAL A 162 -9.79 -14.97 -4.60
N ALA A 163 -9.42 -14.00 -3.78
CA ALA A 163 -9.32 -14.13 -2.33
C ALA A 163 -10.72 -14.20 -1.70
N THR A 164 -11.63 -13.30 -2.09
CA THR A 164 -13.05 -13.37 -1.71
C THR A 164 -13.70 -14.65 -2.19
N SER A 165 -13.38 -15.10 -3.42
CA SER A 165 -13.93 -16.34 -3.97
C SER A 165 -13.44 -17.56 -3.19
N ALA A 166 -12.15 -17.62 -2.85
CA ALA A 166 -11.56 -18.67 -2.02
C ALA A 166 -12.20 -18.70 -0.61
N LEU A 167 -12.36 -17.54 0.01
CA LEU A 167 -13.05 -17.40 1.30
C LEU A 167 -14.49 -17.91 1.22
N ARG A 168 -15.24 -17.54 0.18
CA ARG A 168 -16.61 -18.01 -0.06
C ARG A 168 -16.68 -19.54 -0.20
N VAL A 169 -15.72 -20.14 -0.90
CA VAL A 169 -15.61 -21.61 -0.99
C VAL A 169 -15.44 -22.23 0.40
N ARG A 170 -14.53 -21.70 1.23
CA ARG A 170 -14.31 -22.19 2.60
C ARG A 170 -15.55 -22.03 3.49
N VAL A 171 -16.21 -20.88 3.44
CA VAL A 171 -17.45 -20.62 4.17
C VAL A 171 -18.52 -21.66 3.79
N LEU A 172 -18.75 -21.89 2.50
CA LEU A 172 -19.73 -22.90 2.05
C LEU A 172 -19.33 -24.32 2.46
N ALA A 173 -18.06 -24.68 2.27
CA ALA A 173 -17.55 -26.00 2.60
C ALA A 173 -17.62 -26.31 4.10
N SER A 174 -17.32 -25.34 4.96
CA SER A 174 -17.40 -25.48 6.42
C SER A 174 -18.84 -25.56 6.93
N ASN A 175 -19.81 -25.04 6.17
CA ASN A 175 -21.24 -25.22 6.42
C ASN A 175 -21.82 -26.49 5.80
N LEU A 176 -20.96 -27.39 5.29
CA LEU A 176 -21.33 -28.65 4.63
C LEU A 176 -22.10 -28.47 3.30
N ASP A 177 -22.15 -27.26 2.74
CA ASP A 177 -22.71 -26.95 1.41
C ASP A 177 -21.72 -27.35 0.29
N THR A 178 -21.26 -28.60 0.34
CA THR A 178 -20.11 -29.10 -0.43
C THR A 178 -20.32 -29.04 -1.94
N VAL A 179 -21.54 -29.27 -2.42
CA VAL A 179 -21.86 -29.22 -3.86
C VAL A 179 -21.64 -27.80 -4.39
N GLN A 180 -22.23 -26.81 -3.73
CA GLN A 180 -22.14 -25.41 -4.12
C GLN A 180 -20.70 -24.89 -3.99
N ALA A 181 -19.99 -25.30 -2.94
CA ALA A 181 -18.59 -24.95 -2.74
C ALA A 181 -17.69 -25.47 -3.88
N ARG A 182 -17.91 -26.70 -4.37
CA ARG A 182 -17.14 -27.28 -5.49
C ARG A 182 -17.47 -26.64 -6.82
N GLU A 183 -18.75 -26.36 -7.09
CA GLU A 183 -19.16 -25.64 -8.30
C GLU A 183 -18.50 -24.26 -8.35
N LEU A 184 -18.50 -23.55 -7.21
CA LEU A 184 -17.84 -22.26 -7.08
C LEU A 184 -16.33 -22.38 -7.25
N LEU A 185 -15.69 -23.38 -6.65
CA LEU A 185 -14.25 -23.62 -6.81
C LEU A 185 -13.89 -23.86 -8.28
N ALA A 186 -14.65 -24.68 -8.99
CA ALA A 186 -14.43 -24.98 -10.40
C ALA A 186 -14.63 -23.74 -11.28
N ALA A 187 -15.68 -22.96 -11.04
CA ALA A 187 -15.94 -21.70 -11.73
C ALA A 187 -14.83 -20.67 -11.47
N THR A 188 -14.37 -20.56 -10.23
CA THR A 188 -13.28 -19.67 -9.81
C THR A 188 -11.96 -20.09 -10.44
N ALA A 189 -11.65 -21.39 -10.49
CA ALA A 189 -10.46 -21.91 -11.13
C ALA A 189 -10.45 -21.69 -12.65
N ALA A 190 -11.61 -21.74 -13.30
CA ALA A 190 -11.75 -21.41 -14.72
C ALA A 190 -11.54 -19.90 -14.97
N ARG A 191 -12.06 -19.05 -14.08
CA ARG A 191 -11.94 -17.58 -14.19
C ARG A 191 -10.53 -17.06 -13.88
N PHE A 192 -9.88 -17.63 -12.87
CA PHE A 192 -8.56 -17.20 -12.38
C PHE A 192 -7.51 -18.30 -12.63
N ALA A 193 -7.32 -18.68 -13.90
CA ALA A 193 -6.45 -19.79 -14.29
C ALA A 193 -5.00 -19.65 -13.78
N ASN A 194 -4.50 -18.41 -13.70
CA ASN A 194 -3.17 -18.08 -13.19
C ASN A 194 -3.02 -18.20 -11.66
N GLN A 195 -4.12 -18.40 -10.93
CA GLN A 195 -4.14 -18.51 -9.46
C GLN A 195 -4.67 -19.87 -8.96
N THR A 196 -4.61 -20.89 -9.83
CA THR A 196 -5.00 -22.27 -9.51
C THR A 196 -4.20 -22.86 -8.33
N ALA A 197 -2.97 -22.41 -8.11
CA ALA A 197 -2.17 -22.78 -6.94
C ALA A 197 -2.79 -22.31 -5.62
N LEU A 198 -3.33 -21.08 -5.57
CA LEU A 198 -4.01 -20.54 -4.38
C LEU A 198 -5.27 -21.35 -4.09
N LEU A 199 -6.08 -21.62 -5.12
CA LEU A 199 -7.32 -22.39 -4.98
C LEU A 199 -7.05 -23.86 -4.56
N SER A 200 -5.96 -24.47 -5.03
CA SER A 200 -5.51 -25.78 -4.56
C SER A 200 -5.13 -25.73 -3.08
N ALA A 201 -4.38 -24.71 -2.64
CA ALA A 201 -4.05 -24.52 -1.23
C ALA A 201 -5.33 -24.36 -0.37
N THR A 202 -6.29 -23.55 -0.81
CA THR A 202 -7.59 -23.38 -0.17
C THR A 202 -8.34 -24.71 0.00
N ALA A 203 -8.40 -25.54 -1.04
CA ALA A 203 -9.04 -26.86 -0.95
C ALA A 203 -8.33 -27.79 0.05
N ARG A 204 -6.99 -27.70 0.16
CA ARG A 204 -6.20 -28.45 1.13
C ARG A 204 -6.44 -27.98 2.56
N GLU A 205 -6.42 -26.67 2.78
CA GLU A 205 -6.75 -26.05 4.08
C GLU A 205 -8.15 -26.47 4.54
N GLN A 206 -9.12 -26.54 3.63
CA GLN A 206 -10.47 -26.98 3.94
C GLN A 206 -10.51 -28.45 4.38
N ALA A 207 -9.74 -29.33 3.73
CA ALA A 207 -9.61 -30.73 4.15
C ALA A 207 -9.06 -30.83 5.59
N ASP A 208 -8.03 -30.05 5.91
CA ASP A 208 -7.43 -30.03 7.24
C ASP A 208 -8.35 -29.40 8.29
N TRP A 209 -9.10 -28.36 7.92
CA TRP A 209 -10.13 -27.77 8.76
C TRP A 209 -11.22 -28.81 9.12
N LEU A 210 -11.72 -29.56 8.13
CA LEU A 210 -12.73 -30.60 8.36
C LEU A 210 -12.22 -31.68 9.30
N ARG A 211 -10.98 -32.14 9.15
CA ARG A 211 -10.36 -33.10 10.07
C ARG A 211 -10.29 -32.58 11.50
N LYS A 212 -9.95 -31.30 11.66
CA LYS A 212 -9.77 -30.66 12.96
C LYS A 212 -11.10 -30.38 13.67
N HIS A 213 -12.08 -29.84 12.96
CA HIS A 213 -13.32 -29.32 13.55
C HIS A 213 -14.51 -30.27 13.40
N LEU A 214 -14.50 -31.16 12.41
CA LEU A 214 -15.60 -32.07 12.07
C LEU A 214 -15.09 -33.50 11.76
N PRO A 215 -14.46 -34.21 12.72
CA PRO A 215 -13.83 -35.51 12.48
C PRO A 215 -14.81 -36.62 12.03
N ALA A 216 -16.11 -36.45 12.28
CA ALA A 216 -17.14 -37.35 11.76
C ALA A 216 -17.29 -37.29 10.23
N HIS A 217 -16.74 -36.27 9.58
CA HIS A 217 -16.87 -35.99 8.14
C HIS A 217 -15.56 -36.25 7.36
N GLU A 218 -14.81 -37.29 7.74
CA GLU A 218 -13.54 -37.67 7.07
C GLU A 218 -13.71 -37.91 5.56
N ASP A 219 -14.88 -38.35 5.12
CA ASP A 219 -15.21 -38.56 3.71
C ASP A 219 -15.14 -37.26 2.91
N LEU A 220 -15.63 -36.17 3.50
CA LEU A 220 -15.57 -34.83 2.92
C LEU A 220 -14.13 -34.30 2.94
N ALA A 221 -13.38 -34.54 4.01
CA ALA A 221 -11.97 -34.16 4.07
C ALA A 221 -11.16 -34.85 2.95
N ARG A 222 -11.39 -36.14 2.71
CA ARG A 222 -10.77 -36.89 1.60
C ARG A 222 -11.18 -36.32 0.23
N LEU A 223 -12.45 -35.94 0.06
CA LEU A 223 -12.92 -35.29 -1.16
C LEU A 223 -12.19 -33.97 -1.41
N TRP A 224 -12.08 -33.10 -0.41
CA TRP A 224 -11.40 -31.80 -0.54
C TRP A 224 -9.91 -31.96 -0.82
N HIS A 225 -9.29 -33.01 -0.27
CA HIS A 225 -7.91 -33.35 -0.59
C HIS A 225 -7.75 -33.76 -2.06
N ALA A 226 -8.66 -34.57 -2.60
CA ALA A 226 -8.65 -34.97 -4.01
C ALA A 226 -8.88 -33.76 -4.94
N GLU A 227 -9.75 -32.82 -4.58
CA GLU A 227 -9.94 -31.56 -5.32
C GLU A 227 -8.66 -30.71 -5.34
N ALA A 228 -7.95 -30.63 -4.20
CA ALA A 228 -6.69 -29.92 -4.12
C ALA A 228 -5.63 -30.52 -5.06
N GLU A 229 -5.53 -31.85 -5.14
CA GLU A 229 -4.62 -32.56 -6.05
C GLU A 229 -5.01 -32.37 -7.52
N ALA A 230 -6.30 -32.43 -7.84
CA ALA A 230 -6.80 -32.20 -9.20
C ALA A 230 -6.51 -30.78 -9.70
N LEU A 231 -6.56 -29.78 -8.82
CA LEU A 231 -6.17 -28.41 -9.13
C LEU A 231 -4.64 -28.26 -9.25
N ALA A 232 -3.87 -28.88 -8.37
CA ALA A 232 -2.41 -28.83 -8.41
C ALA A 232 -1.84 -29.45 -9.71
N ALA A 233 -2.45 -30.54 -10.20
CA ALA A 233 -2.08 -31.17 -11.46
C ALA A 233 -2.24 -30.24 -12.68
N LYS A 234 -3.12 -29.25 -12.61
CA LYS A 234 -3.30 -28.24 -13.68
C LYS A 234 -2.23 -27.14 -13.66
N VAL A 235 -1.52 -26.97 -12.54
CA VAL A 235 -0.49 -25.94 -12.37
C VAL A 235 0.84 -26.36 -12.97
N GLN A 236 1.16 -27.66 -13.03
CA GLN A 236 2.40 -28.15 -13.62
C GLN A 236 2.28 -28.15 -15.15
N PRO A 237 2.97 -27.24 -15.88
CA PRO A 237 3.11 -27.42 -17.31
C PRO A 237 4.05 -28.61 -17.54
N GLY A 238 3.59 -29.59 -18.33
CA GLY A 238 4.46 -30.64 -18.85
C GLY A 238 5.56 -30.09 -19.74
#